data_AF-A0A354WF51-F1
#
_entry.id   AF-A0A354WF51-F1
#
_cell.length_a   1.000
_cell.length_b   1.000
_cell.length_c   1.000
_cell.angle_alpha   90.00
_cell.angle_beta   90.00
_cell.angle_gamma   90.00
#
_symmetry.space_group_name_H-M   'P 1'
#
loop_
_entity.id
_entity.type
_entity.pdbx_description
1 polymer ?
#
loop_
_entity_poly.entity_id
_entity_poly.type
_entity_poly.pdbx_seq_one_letter_code
_entity_poly.pdbx_strand_id
1 'polypeptide(L)'
;MKEEILAFISELPQNLGSFFKDYKRPLTTVGLIIATLITFKILVGLVEIINEIPLIKPTFETVGLGYSAWFIYRYLLKADNRKELSADFNILKEEILGKKS
;
A
#
# COMPACT_ATOMS: atom_id res chain seq x y z
N MET A 1 6.70 46.06 24.41
CA MET A 1 7.03 44.66 24.73
C MET A 1 5.86 43.87 25.33
N LYS A 2 5.37 44.14 26.55
CA LYS A 2 4.22 43.37 27.10
C LYS A 2 2.93 43.56 26.29
N GLU A 3 2.65 44.78 25.85
CA GLU A 3 1.44 45.07 25.07
C GLU A 3 1.46 44.48 23.66
N GLU A 4 2.63 44.44 23.00
CA GLU A 4 2.79 43.82 21.68
C GLU A 4 2.64 42.29 21.75
N ILE A 5 3.15 41.66 22.82
CA ILE A 5 2.94 40.23 23.07
C ILE A 5 1.45 39.97 23.28
N LEU A 6 0.75 40.79 24.06
CA LEU A 6 -0.68 40.63 24.30
C LEU A 6 -1.51 40.83 23.03
N ALA A 7 -1.13 41.79 22.17
CA ALA A 7 -1.77 42.02 20.88
C ALA A 7 -1.57 40.82 19.94
N PHE A 8 -0.34 40.34 19.81
CA PHE A 8 -0.02 39.15 19.01
C PHE A 8 -0.81 37.93 19.48
N ILE A 9 -0.83 37.65 20.79
CA ILE A 9 -1.57 36.52 21.37
C ILE A 9 -3.09 36.66 21.15
N SER A 10 -3.63 37.88 21.14
CA SER A 10 -5.07 38.11 20.90
C SER A 10 -5.46 37.89 19.44
N GLU A 11 -4.54 38.12 18.50
CA GLU A 11 -4.76 37.90 17.07
C GLU A 11 -4.48 36.45 16.62
N LEU A 12 -3.69 35.69 17.39
CA LEU A 12 -3.36 34.30 17.10
C LEU A 12 -4.59 33.42 16.82
N PRO A 13 -5.65 33.39 17.64
CA PRO A 13 -6.81 32.52 17.40
C PRO A 13 -7.45 32.80 16.05
N GLN A 14 -7.51 34.07 15.66
CA GLN A 14 -8.13 34.51 14.41
C GLN A 14 -7.24 34.21 13.20
N ASN A 15 -5.93 34.45 13.33
CA ASN A 15 -4.93 34.18 12.29
C ASN A 15 -4.71 32.68 12.06
N LEU A 16 -4.75 31.85 13.10
CA LEU A 16 -4.75 30.40 12.95
C LEU A 16 -6.04 29.92 12.27
N GLY A 17 -7.19 30.44 12.67
CA GLY A 17 -8.49 30.07 12.11
C GLY A 17 -8.58 30.34 10.60
N SER A 18 -8.13 31.50 10.13
CA SER A 18 -8.11 31.84 8.70
C SER A 18 -7.09 31.01 7.93
N PHE A 19 -5.90 30.80 8.48
CA PHE A 19 -4.86 29.97 7.86
C PHE A 19 -5.35 28.53 7.58
N PHE A 20 -5.94 27.85 8.56
CA PHE A 20 -6.47 26.49 8.34
C PHE A 20 -7.60 26.45 7.32
N LYS A 21 -8.40 27.53 7.22
CA LYS A 21 -9.50 27.63 6.26
C LYS A 21 -8.99 27.84 4.83
N ASP A 22 -8.04 28.75 4.64
CA ASP A 22 -7.52 29.14 3.34
C ASP A 22 -6.53 28.10 2.78
N TYR A 23 -5.75 27.45 3.65
CA TYR A 23 -4.76 26.44 3.28
C TYR A 23 -5.25 25.00 3.41
N LYS A 24 -6.55 24.76 3.63
CA LYS A 24 -7.10 23.40 3.83
C LYS A 24 -6.70 22.40 2.74
N ARG A 25 -6.80 22.80 1.46
CA ARG A 25 -6.43 21.96 0.30
C ARG A 25 -4.93 21.62 0.29
N PRO A 26 -4.01 22.61 0.25
CA PRO A 26 -2.58 22.30 0.25
C PRO A 26 -2.13 21.57 1.52
N LEU A 27 -2.68 21.89 2.70
CA LEU A 27 -2.40 21.17 3.94
C LEU A 27 -2.81 19.70 3.86
N THR A 28 -3.97 19.41 3.27
CA THR A 28 -4.42 18.02 3.09
C THR A 28 -3.53 17.29 2.09
N THR A 29 -3.13 17.94 0.99
CA THR A 29 -2.21 17.33 0.01
C THR A 29 -0.84 17.05 0.63
N VAL A 30 -0.25 18.01 1.33
CA VAL A 30 1.03 17.83 2.03
C VAL A 30 0.90 16.77 3.11
N GLY A 31 -0.22 16.78 3.86
CA GLY A 31 -0.53 15.76 4.86
C GLY A 31 -0.62 14.36 4.27
N LEU A 32 -1.26 14.20 3.10
CA LEU A 32 -1.30 12.92 2.38
C LEU A 32 0.08 12.49 1.92
N ILE A 33 0.90 13.39 1.37
CA ILE A 33 2.27 13.07 0.97
C ILE A 33 3.08 12.60 2.18
N ILE A 34 3.02 13.33 3.30
CA ILE A 34 3.68 12.95 4.55
C ILE A 34 3.17 11.60 5.04
N ALA A 35 1.85 11.38 5.04
CA ALA A 35 1.25 10.12 5.44
C ALA A 35 1.75 8.97 4.57
N THR A 36 1.77 9.14 3.24
CA THR A 36 2.33 8.15 2.31
C THR A 36 3.79 7.85 2.62
N LEU A 37 4.61 8.87 2.86
CA LEU A 37 6.03 8.67 3.21
C LEU A 37 6.18 7.91 4.53
N ILE A 38 5.40 8.24 5.56
CA ILE A 38 5.41 7.53 6.84
C ILE A 38 4.98 6.08 6.66
N THR A 39 3.86 5.83 5.98
CA THR A 39 3.38 4.49 5.67
C THR A 39 4.44 3.70 4.90
N PHE A 40 5.08 4.30 3.90
CA PHE A 40 6.13 3.67 3.13
C PHE A 40 7.34 3.30 4.03
N LYS A 41 7.77 4.20 4.91
CA LYS A 41 8.86 3.90 5.87
C LYS A 41 8.50 2.76 6.81
N ILE A 42 7.25 2.70 7.29
CA ILE A 42 6.78 1.59 8.12
C ILE A 42 6.84 0.27 7.34
N LEU A 43 6.37 0.25 6.09
CA LEU A 43 6.42 -0.95 5.25
C LEU A 43 7.85 -1.43 5.04
N VAL A 44 8.80 -0.52 4.77
CA VAL A 44 10.22 -0.87 4.64
C VAL A 44 10.75 -1.46 5.94
N GLY A 45 10.49 -0.83 7.09
CA GLY A 45 10.93 -1.35 8.39
C GLY A 45 10.35 -2.72 8.73
N LEU A 46 9.10 -3.00 8.33
CA LEU A 46 8.50 -4.33 8.50
C LEU A 46 9.25 -5.38 7.66
N VAL A 47 9.61 -5.07 6.43
CA VAL A 47 10.40 -5.97 5.57
C VAL A 47 11.78 -6.22 6.17
N GLU A 48 12.41 -5.20 6.76
CA GLU A 48 13.70 -5.34 7.46
C GLU A 48 13.59 -6.30 8.66
N ILE A 49 12.59 -6.11 9.54
CA ILE A 49 12.33 -6.98 10.69
C ILE A 49 12.08 -8.44 10.24
N ILE A 50 11.29 -8.62 9.20
CA ILE A 50 10.98 -9.95 8.65
C ILE A 50 12.27 -10.63 8.14
N ASN A 51 13.18 -9.88 7.51
CA ASN A 51 14.46 -10.39 7.01
C ASN A 51 15.47 -10.71 8.13
N GLU A 52 15.36 -10.07 9.29
CA GLU A 52 16.18 -10.40 10.47
C GLU A 52 15.81 -11.77 11.08
N ILE A 53 14.62 -12.31 10.77
CA ILE A 53 14.23 -13.65 11.20
C ILE A 53 14.94 -14.67 10.28
N PRO A 54 15.92 -15.44 10.79
CA PRO A 54 16.84 -16.23 9.96
C PRO A 54 16.15 -17.33 9.13
N LEU A 55 14.93 -17.73 9.49
CA LEU A 55 14.19 -18.80 8.82
C LEU A 55 13.17 -18.31 7.80
N ILE A 56 12.80 -17.02 7.79
CA ILE A 56 11.74 -16.50 6.90
C ILE A 56 12.16 -16.64 5.45
N LYS A 57 13.30 -16.06 5.07
CA LYS A 57 13.79 -16.07 3.68
C LYS A 57 13.89 -17.49 3.10
N PRO A 58 14.61 -18.45 3.73
CA PRO A 58 14.68 -19.81 3.19
C PRO A 58 13.34 -20.55 3.22
N THR A 59 12.44 -20.24 4.17
CA THR A 59 11.10 -20.85 4.21
C THR A 59 10.25 -20.36 3.06
N PHE A 60 10.18 -19.05 2.81
CA PHE A 60 9.41 -18.49 1.70
C PHE A 60 9.95 -18.96 0.35
N GLU A 61 11.27 -19.08 0.20
CA GLU A 61 11.90 -19.64 -0.99
C GLU A 61 11.50 -21.10 -1.21
N THR A 62 11.58 -21.93 -0.16
CA THR A 62 11.18 -23.35 -0.24
C THR A 62 9.69 -23.50 -0.53
N VAL A 63 8.84 -22.72 0.13
CA VAL A 63 7.39 -22.70 -0.09
C VAL A 63 7.08 -22.27 -1.52
N GLY A 64 7.72 -21.20 -2.01
CA GLY A 64 7.54 -20.71 -3.38
C GLY A 64 7.99 -21.73 -4.42
N LEU A 65 9.13 -22.39 -4.22
CA LEU A 65 9.60 -23.47 -5.09
C LEU A 65 8.66 -24.67 -5.05
N GLY A 66 8.19 -25.06 -3.87
CA GLY A 66 7.24 -26.16 -3.70
C GLY A 66 5.92 -25.91 -4.42
N TYR A 67 5.31 -24.73 -4.21
CA TYR A 67 4.08 -24.34 -4.90
C TYR A 67 4.28 -24.21 -6.40
N SER A 68 5.43 -23.66 -6.85
CA SER A 68 5.73 -23.54 -8.28
C SER A 68 5.86 -24.91 -8.94
N ALA A 69 6.59 -25.84 -8.31
CA ALA A 69 6.73 -27.20 -8.81
C ALA A 69 5.37 -27.93 -8.86
N TRP A 70 4.58 -27.81 -7.80
CA TRP A 70 3.23 -28.37 -7.74
C TRP A 70 2.32 -27.76 -8.83
N PHE A 71 2.37 -26.45 -9.03
CA PHE A 71 1.57 -25.74 -10.03
C PHE A 71 1.93 -26.19 -11.45
N ILE A 72 3.22 -26.27 -11.76
CA ILE A 72 3.70 -26.78 -13.05
C ILE A 72 3.17 -28.20 -13.28
N TYR A 73 3.33 -29.07 -12.29
CA TYR A 73 2.87 -30.46 -12.37
C TYR A 73 1.35 -30.56 -12.57
N ARG A 74 0.57 -29.81 -11.78
CA ARG A 74 -0.90 -29.87 -11.78
C ARG A 74 -1.55 -29.20 -12.99
N TYR A 75 -0.98 -28.11 -13.50
CA TYR A 75 -1.67 -27.27 -14.49
C TYR A 75 -0.95 -27.21 -15.84
N LEU A 76 0.38 -27.36 -15.88
CA LEU A 76 1.13 -27.07 -17.11
C LEU A 76 1.54 -28.32 -17.89
N LEU A 77 1.71 -29.49 -17.28
CA LEU A 77 2.18 -30.69 -17.99
C LEU A 77 1.14 -31.29 -18.95
N LYS A 78 -0.12 -31.35 -18.54
CA LYS A 78 -1.21 -31.99 -19.30
C LYS A 78 -2.03 -30.97 -20.07
N ALA A 79 -2.42 -31.31 -21.30
CA ALA A 79 -3.20 -30.42 -22.17
C ALA A 79 -4.57 -30.07 -21.58
N ASP A 80 -5.26 -31.02 -20.97
CA ASP A 80 -6.57 -30.78 -20.38
C ASP A 80 -6.48 -29.84 -19.17
N ASN A 81 -5.46 -30.02 -18.33
CA ASN A 81 -5.20 -29.15 -17.18
C ASN A 81 -4.81 -27.72 -17.60
N ARG A 82 -4.14 -27.54 -18.75
CA ARG A 82 -3.87 -26.21 -19.32
C ARG A 82 -5.14 -25.52 -19.81
N LYS A 83 -6.08 -26.29 -20.38
CA LYS A 83 -7.40 -25.78 -20.81
C LYS A 83 -8.24 -25.35 -19.61
N GLU A 84 -8.26 -26.16 -18.55
CA GLU A 84 -8.88 -25.84 -17.26
C GLU A 84 -8.33 -24.52 -16.71
N LEU A 85 -7.00 -24.40 -16.60
CA LEU A 85 -6.34 -23.18 -16.13
C LEU A 85 -6.71 -21.94 -16.97
N SER A 86 -6.74 -22.08 -18.30
CA SER A 86 -7.12 -20.97 -19.19
C SER A 86 -8.59 -20.58 -19.03
N ALA A 87 -9.48 -21.54 -18.79
CA ALA A 87 -10.90 -21.27 -18.56
C ALA A 87 -11.10 -20.51 -17.24
N ASP A 88 -10.49 -20.99 -16.16
CA ASP A 88 -10.53 -20.35 -14.84
C ASP A 88 -9.96 -18.93 -14.89
N PHE A 89 -8.84 -18.74 -15.61
CA PHE A 89 -8.24 -17.43 -15.80
C PHE A 89 -9.16 -16.46 -16.55
N ASN A 90 -9.88 -16.94 -17.57
CA ASN A 90 -10.86 -16.11 -18.29
C ASN A 90 -12.03 -15.71 -17.40
N ILE A 91 -12.54 -16.63 -16.57
CA ILE A 91 -13.62 -16.34 -15.61
C ILE A 91 -13.17 -15.27 -14.62
N LEU A 92 -12.01 -15.44 -13.99
CA LEU A 92 -11.46 -14.47 -13.04
C LEU A 92 -11.27 -13.08 -13.69
N LYS A 93 -10.79 -13.06 -14.93
CA LYS A 93 -10.62 -11.83 -15.69
C LYS A 93 -11.96 -11.13 -15.93
N GLU A 94 -13.01 -11.87 -16.28
CA GLU A 94 -14.36 -11.33 -16.45
C GLU A 94 -14.96 -10.81 -15.13
N GLU A 95 -14.67 -11.45 -14.01
CA GLU A 95 -15.13 -10.99 -12.68
C GLU A 95 -14.47 -9.67 -12.26
N ILE A 96 -13.15 -9.54 -12.47
CA ILE A 96 -12.39 -8.36 -12.03
C ILE A 96 -12.59 -7.18 -12.99
N LEU A 97 -12.54 -7.42 -14.30
CA LEU A 97 -12.56 -6.36 -15.32
C LEU A 97 -13.94 -6.12 -15.92
N GLY A 98 -14.93 -6.95 -15.58
CA GLY A 98 -16.24 -6.97 -16.20
C GLY A 98 -16.24 -7.71 -17.55
N LYS A 99 -17.39 -8.28 -17.92
CA LYS A 99 -17.59 -8.90 -19.23
C LYS A 99 -17.44 -7.86 -20.33
N LYS A 100 -16.54 -8.10 -21.26
CA LYS A 100 -16.49 -7.35 -22.52
C LYS A 100 -17.69 -7.81 -23.35
N SER A 101 -18.74 -7.00 -23.38
CA SER A 101 -19.89 -7.17 -24.27
C SER A 101 -19.48 -7.10 -25.73
#